data_AF-A0A8S2G7Z4-F1
#
_entry.id   AF-A0A8S2G7Z4-F1
#
_cell.length_a   1.000
_cell.length_b   1.000
_cell.length_c   1.000
_cell.angle_alpha   90.00
_cell.angle_beta   90.00
_cell.angle_gamma   90.00
#
_symmetry.space_group_name_H-M   'P 1'
#
loop_
_entity.id
_entity.type
_entity.pdbx_description
1 polymer ?
#
loop_
_entity_poly.entity_id
_entity_poly.type
_entity_poly.pdbx_seq_one_letter_code
_entity_poly.pdbx_strand_id
1 'polypeptide(L)'
;MSGADNWNLQQQEEFFGEALKLQSNFRVTSSHETHRGRSLFNPSLTEHLLKKFPDLRITADYSHWIVVCERLLDPAYMKLFASHVDHIHARVGYDQHAQISGDINDSHWREERDMFQQYWQQIWEEHFKQKRQFTSLDPEYGPVPYTQTDPNRNYEPITDAWIMAN
;
A
#
# COMPACT_ATOMS: atom_id res chain seq x y z
N MET A 1 -7.45 6.57 7.40
CA MET A 1 -6.32 7.13 6.63
C MET A 1 -5.61 8.22 7.41
N SER A 2 -4.28 8.34 7.25
CA SER A 2 -3.39 9.05 8.18
C SER A 2 -2.75 10.29 7.55
N GLY A 3 -2.99 11.46 8.15
CA GLY A 3 -2.49 12.76 7.69
C GLY A 3 -2.85 13.13 6.25
N ALA A 4 -2.03 13.97 5.63
CA ALA A 4 -2.25 14.54 4.29
C ALA A 4 -0.94 14.70 3.51
N ASP A 5 -1.00 14.57 2.19
CA ASP A 5 0.15 14.70 1.28
C ASP A 5 0.65 16.15 1.10
N ASN A 6 -0.21 17.14 1.35
CA ASN A 6 0.11 18.55 1.23
C ASN A 6 0.80 19.16 2.47
N TRP A 7 1.04 18.35 3.51
CA TRP A 7 1.76 18.78 4.70
C TRP A 7 3.27 18.80 4.47
N ASN A 8 3.95 19.82 5.00
CA ASN A 8 5.40 19.88 4.98
C ASN A 8 6.00 18.82 5.91
N LEU A 9 7.31 18.55 5.78
CA LEU A 9 7.97 17.49 6.54
C LEU A 9 7.79 17.62 8.05
N GLN A 10 7.89 18.83 8.60
CA GLN A 10 7.73 19.06 10.04
C GLN A 10 6.32 18.63 10.51
N GLN A 11 5.28 18.99 9.76
CA GLN A 11 3.90 18.60 10.06
C GLN A 11 3.72 17.07 9.98
N GLN A 12 4.35 16.40 9.01
CA GLN A 12 4.33 14.94 8.93
C GLN A 12 4.95 14.30 10.17
N GLU A 13 6.12 14.81 10.58
CA GLU A 13 6.86 14.30 11.73
C GLU A 13 6.14 14.55 13.05
N GLU A 14 5.54 15.72 13.22
CA GLU A 14 4.71 16.06 14.38
C GLU A 14 3.51 15.12 14.48
N PHE A 15 2.79 14.89 13.37
CA PHE A 15 1.65 14.00 13.33
C PHE A 15 2.00 12.57 13.76
N PHE A 16 3.03 11.96 13.18
CA PHE A 16 3.42 10.59 13.53
C PHE A 16 4.05 10.49 14.92
N GLY A 17 4.77 11.53 15.35
CA GLY A 17 5.27 11.62 16.72
C GLY A 17 4.14 11.58 17.76
N GLU A 18 3.08 12.36 17.53
CA GLU A 18 1.90 12.35 18.42
C GLU A 18 1.10 11.04 18.30
N ALA A 19 0.95 10.48 17.10
CA ALA A 19 0.28 9.20 16.89
C ALA A 19 0.94 8.07 17.70
N LEU A 20 2.27 8.00 17.69
CA LEU A 20 3.03 7.00 18.46
C LEU A 20 2.91 7.20 19.98
N LYS A 21 2.90 8.45 20.45
CA LYS A 21 2.64 8.76 21.87
C LYS A 21 1.25 8.26 22.29
N LEU A 22 0.23 8.50 21.47
CA LEU A 22 -1.13 8.03 21.72
C LEU A 22 -1.21 6.50 21.73
N GLN A 23 -0.60 5.83 20.75
CA GLN A 23 -0.57 4.36 20.70
C GLN A 23 0.05 3.77 21.97
N SER A 24 1.15 4.37 22.47
CA SER A 24 1.78 3.95 23.72
C SER A 24 0.86 4.17 24.93
N ASN A 25 0.23 5.34 25.03
CA ASN A 25 -0.67 5.69 26.14
C ASN A 25 -1.88 4.76 26.23
N PHE A 26 -2.46 4.39 25.09
CA PHE A 26 -3.64 3.53 25.02
C PHE A 26 -3.32 2.04 24.85
N ARG A 27 -2.04 1.68 24.69
CA ARG A 27 -1.56 0.30 24.45
C ARG A 27 -2.26 -0.37 23.27
N VAL A 28 -2.45 0.39 22.19
CA VAL A 28 -3.01 -0.09 20.92
C VAL A 28 -1.96 0.00 19.83
N THR A 29 -1.98 -0.93 18.88
CA THR A 29 -1.13 -0.83 17.68
C THR A 29 -1.88 -0.08 16.60
N SER A 30 -1.26 0.97 16.06
CA SER A 30 -1.73 1.72 14.91
C SER A 30 -0.86 1.38 13.70
N SER A 31 -1.50 0.91 12.63
CA SER A 31 -0.85 0.69 11.34
C SER A 31 -1.39 1.68 10.32
N HIS A 32 -0.50 2.37 9.62
CA HIS A 32 -0.86 3.48 8.75
C HIS A 32 -0.69 3.10 7.28
N GLU A 33 -1.76 3.21 6.52
CA GLU A 33 -1.80 2.84 5.11
C GLU A 33 -0.93 3.74 4.22
N THR A 34 -0.20 3.12 3.29
CA THR A 34 0.46 3.80 2.17
C THR A 34 -0.58 4.20 1.13
N HIS A 35 -1.11 5.42 1.21
CA HIS A 35 -2.20 5.88 0.35
C HIS A 35 -1.86 7.21 -0.36
N ARG A 36 -2.20 7.31 -1.65
CA ARG A 36 -2.03 8.55 -2.43
C ARG A 36 -2.91 9.67 -1.85
N GLY A 37 -2.39 10.85 -1.56
CA GLY A 37 -3.17 11.87 -0.85
C GLY A 37 -3.07 11.84 0.69
N ARG A 38 -2.23 10.95 1.24
CA ARG A 38 -1.97 10.82 2.68
C ARG A 38 -0.49 10.97 2.98
N SER A 39 -0.11 11.03 4.25
CA SER A 39 1.28 11.30 4.63
C SER A 39 2.30 10.29 4.10
N LEU A 40 1.89 9.03 3.92
CA LEU A 40 2.74 7.95 3.40
C LEU A 40 2.57 7.73 1.89
N PHE A 41 2.24 8.78 1.12
CA PHE A 41 1.96 8.68 -0.32
C PHE A 41 3.17 8.37 -1.21
N ASN A 42 4.39 8.63 -0.73
CA ASN A 42 5.62 8.44 -1.50
C ASN A 42 6.64 7.62 -0.70
N PRO A 43 7.36 6.68 -1.35
CA PRO A 43 8.29 5.79 -0.65
C PRO A 43 9.48 6.52 -0.02
N SER A 44 10.05 7.55 -0.66
CA SER A 44 11.20 8.28 -0.13
C SER A 44 10.86 9.09 1.13
N LEU A 45 9.68 9.72 1.16
CA LEU A 45 9.17 10.37 2.38
C LEU A 45 8.89 9.33 3.48
N THR A 46 8.27 8.21 3.11
CA THR A 46 7.98 7.12 4.06
C THR A 46 9.27 6.57 4.66
N GLU A 47 10.32 6.36 3.85
CA GLU A 47 11.62 5.91 4.31
C GLU A 47 12.23 6.86 5.34
N HIS A 48 12.15 8.18 5.11
CA HIS A 48 12.59 9.19 6.08
C HIS A 48 11.84 9.05 7.41
N LEU A 49 10.51 8.92 7.35
CA LEU A 49 9.67 8.79 8.54
C LEU A 49 9.94 7.50 9.32
N LEU A 50 10.12 6.36 8.64
CA LEU A 50 10.46 5.08 9.29
C LEU A 50 11.85 5.10 9.93
N LYS A 51 12.83 5.78 9.32
CA LYS A 51 14.15 5.99 9.94
C LYS A 51 14.06 6.85 11.20
N LYS A 52 13.22 7.89 11.19
CA LYS A 52 13.01 8.77 12.34
C LYS A 52 12.18 8.11 13.44
N PHE A 53 11.21 7.29 13.06
CA PHE A 53 10.27 6.63 13.95
C PHE A 53 10.28 5.11 13.69
N PRO A 54 11.26 4.37 14.26
CA PRO A 54 11.39 2.93 14.00
C PRO A 54 10.16 2.10 14.41
N ASP A 55 9.38 2.58 15.38
CA ASP A 55 8.16 1.93 15.85
C ASP A 55 6.93 2.22 14.97
N LEU A 56 7.06 3.10 13.96
CA LEU A 56 5.98 3.38 13.01
C LEU A 56 5.69 2.14 12.18
N ARG A 57 4.42 1.74 12.16
CA ARG A 57 3.92 0.56 11.44
C ARG A 57 3.07 0.98 10.25
N ILE A 58 3.18 0.23 9.15
CA ILE A 58 2.48 0.53 7.90
C ILE A 58 1.54 -0.59 7.46
N THR A 59 0.44 -0.21 6.83
CA THR A 59 -0.39 -1.10 6.01
C THR A 59 0.04 -0.88 4.57
N ALA A 60 0.60 -1.92 3.96
CA ALA A 60 1.21 -1.84 2.65
C ALA A 60 0.15 -1.99 1.57
N ASP A 61 -0.34 -0.87 1.06
CA ASP A 61 -0.95 -0.77 -0.26
C ASP A 61 0.04 -0.10 -1.22
N TYR A 62 0.90 -0.91 -1.84
CA TYR A 62 1.90 -0.39 -2.76
C TYR A 62 1.34 0.09 -4.10
N SER A 63 0.07 -0.22 -4.42
CA SER A 63 -0.56 0.27 -5.65
C SER A 63 -0.60 1.80 -5.72
N HIS A 64 -0.72 2.46 -4.58
CA HIS A 64 -0.62 3.91 -4.49
C HIS A 64 0.76 4.45 -4.83
N TRP A 65 1.84 3.78 -4.40
CA TRP A 65 3.20 4.21 -4.70
C TRP A 65 3.55 4.03 -6.16
N ILE A 66 3.08 2.94 -6.79
CA ILE A 66 3.27 2.71 -8.22
C ILE A 66 2.68 3.86 -9.03
N VAL A 67 1.45 4.28 -8.72
CA VAL A 67 0.81 5.43 -9.37
C VAL A 67 1.55 6.74 -9.10
N VAL A 68 1.88 7.03 -7.83
CA VAL A 68 2.57 8.29 -7.47
C VAL A 68 3.95 8.38 -8.12
N CYS A 69 4.61 7.25 -8.36
CA CYS A 69 5.93 7.20 -8.96
C CYS A 69 5.90 6.99 -10.49
N GLU A 70 4.73 6.75 -11.07
CA GLU A 70 4.53 6.40 -12.48
C GLU A 70 5.45 5.26 -12.97
N ARG A 71 5.70 4.27 -12.10
CA ARG A 71 6.53 3.08 -12.43
C ARG A 71 6.42 2.00 -11.37
N LEU A 72 6.72 0.76 -11.76
CA LEU A 72 7.06 -0.31 -10.82
C LEU A 72 8.36 0.03 -10.09
N LEU A 73 8.41 -0.26 -8.78
CA LEU A 73 9.54 0.07 -7.93
C LEU A 73 10.53 -1.09 -7.83
N ASP A 74 11.82 -0.78 -7.68
CA ASP A 74 12.86 -1.80 -7.51
C ASP A 74 12.56 -2.68 -6.28
N PRO A 75 12.47 -4.02 -6.42
CA PRO A 75 12.23 -4.92 -5.30
C PRO A 75 13.29 -4.80 -4.20
N ALA A 76 14.54 -4.46 -4.54
CA ALA A 76 15.60 -4.25 -3.55
C ALA A 76 15.34 -3.02 -2.68
N TYR A 77 14.77 -1.96 -3.28
CA TYR A 77 14.35 -0.76 -2.54
C TYR A 77 13.13 -1.05 -1.66
N MET A 78 12.14 -1.77 -2.20
CA MET A 78 10.91 -2.11 -1.48
C MET A 78 11.16 -2.95 -0.22
N LYS A 79 12.21 -3.76 -0.22
CA LYS A 79 12.61 -4.59 0.93
C LYS A 79 12.88 -3.78 2.21
N LEU A 80 13.26 -2.51 2.09
CA LEU A 80 13.53 -1.63 3.23
C LEU A 80 12.29 -1.40 4.10
N PHE A 81 11.09 -1.48 3.51
CA PHE A 81 9.83 -1.23 4.19
C PHE A 81 9.25 -2.48 4.86
N ALA A 82 9.66 -3.68 4.42
CA ALA A 82 9.05 -4.95 4.80
C ALA A 82 9.00 -5.18 6.33
N SER A 83 10.03 -4.76 7.07
CA SER A 83 10.08 -4.91 8.54
C SER A 83 9.09 -4.01 9.28
N HIS A 84 8.57 -2.98 8.62
CA HIS A 84 7.60 -2.03 9.17
C HIS A 84 6.15 -2.38 8.84
N VAL A 85 5.90 -3.36 7.98
CA VAL A 85 4.54 -3.72 7.56
C VAL A 85 3.85 -4.53 8.66
N ASP A 86 2.57 -4.25 8.91
CA ASP A 86 1.69 -5.06 9.76
C ASP A 86 0.58 -5.76 8.99
N HIS A 87 0.17 -5.17 7.87
CA HIS A 87 -0.93 -5.66 7.06
C HIS A 87 -0.67 -5.35 5.59
N ILE A 88 -1.16 -6.21 4.71
CA ILE A 88 -1.01 -6.09 3.26
C ILE A 88 -2.38 -5.82 2.66
N HIS A 89 -2.49 -4.75 1.88
CA HIS A 89 -3.56 -4.63 0.92
C HIS A 89 -3.04 -5.14 -0.44
N ALA A 90 -3.60 -6.25 -0.90
CA ALA A 90 -3.09 -7.04 -2.03
C ALA A 90 -3.74 -6.65 -3.36
N ARG A 91 -3.93 -5.35 -3.56
CA ARG A 91 -4.38 -4.80 -4.83
C ARG A 91 -3.21 -4.65 -5.78
N VAL A 92 -3.38 -5.13 -7.01
CA VAL A 92 -2.44 -4.87 -8.12
C VAL A 92 -2.89 -3.62 -8.87
N GLY A 93 -1.94 -2.68 -9.03
CA GLY A 93 -2.08 -1.49 -9.86
C GLY A 93 -0.95 -1.39 -10.88
N TYR A 94 -1.00 -0.34 -11.70
CA TYR A 94 0.01 0.01 -12.69
C TYR A 94 0.30 1.51 -12.62
N ASP A 95 1.24 1.98 -13.44
CA ASP A 95 1.78 3.34 -13.41
C ASP A 95 0.71 4.44 -13.58
N GLN A 96 -0.45 4.15 -14.18
CA GLN A 96 -1.53 5.12 -14.36
C GLN A 96 -2.76 4.90 -13.47
N HIS A 97 -2.86 3.77 -12.76
CA HIS A 97 -4.01 3.50 -11.91
C HIS A 97 -3.70 2.49 -10.80
N ALA A 98 -4.21 2.71 -9.59
CA ALA A 98 -3.93 1.86 -8.43
C ALA A 98 -4.67 0.52 -8.47
N GLN A 99 -5.44 0.27 -9.53
CA GLN A 99 -6.18 -0.95 -9.74
C GLN A 99 -6.14 -1.29 -11.23
N ILE A 100 -5.67 -2.48 -11.56
CA ILE A 100 -5.79 -3.03 -12.92
C ILE A 100 -7.26 -3.31 -13.27
N SER A 101 -7.57 -3.44 -14.55
CA SER A 101 -8.89 -3.85 -15.06
C SER A 101 -8.82 -5.14 -15.86
N GLY A 102 -9.96 -5.79 -16.07
CA GLY A 102 -10.03 -7.10 -16.70
C GLY A 102 -9.66 -8.21 -15.71
N ASP A 103 -9.14 -9.33 -16.22
CA ASP A 103 -8.75 -10.47 -15.39
C ASP A 103 -7.28 -10.32 -14.95
N ILE A 104 -6.99 -10.46 -13.64
CA ILE A 104 -5.62 -10.42 -13.10
C ILE A 104 -4.69 -11.50 -13.69
N ASN A 105 -5.27 -12.58 -14.23
CA ASN A 105 -4.54 -13.67 -14.87
C ASN A 105 -4.17 -13.38 -16.33
N ASP A 106 -4.70 -12.30 -16.93
CA ASP A 106 -4.34 -11.93 -18.30
C ASP A 106 -2.83 -11.69 -18.42
N SER A 107 -2.28 -12.09 -19.56
CA SER A 107 -0.84 -11.93 -19.83
C SER A 107 -0.41 -10.47 -19.88
N HIS A 108 -1.36 -9.55 -20.10
CA HIS A 108 -1.12 -8.11 -20.09
C HIS A 108 -0.63 -7.62 -18.72
N TRP A 109 -1.18 -8.16 -17.62
CA TRP A 109 -0.84 -7.78 -16.25
C TRP A 109 0.24 -8.64 -15.61
N ARG A 110 0.96 -9.44 -16.43
CA ARG A 110 1.96 -10.37 -15.90
C ARG A 110 3.07 -9.63 -15.18
N GLU A 111 3.56 -8.53 -15.74
CA GLU A 111 4.68 -7.79 -15.16
C GLU A 111 4.30 -7.20 -13.80
N GLU A 112 3.16 -6.51 -13.72
CA GLU A 112 2.65 -5.94 -12.47
C GLU A 112 2.37 -7.04 -11.44
N ARG A 113 1.64 -8.09 -11.83
CA ARG A 113 1.31 -9.20 -10.92
C ARG A 113 2.57 -9.85 -10.35
N ASP A 114 3.53 -10.18 -11.20
CA ASP A 114 4.77 -10.87 -10.78
C ASP A 114 5.62 -9.95 -9.88
N MET A 115 5.59 -8.63 -10.10
CA MET A 115 6.28 -7.64 -9.26
C MET A 115 5.60 -7.43 -7.90
N PHE A 116 4.29 -7.28 -7.85
CA PHE A 116 3.55 -7.18 -6.59
C PHE A 116 3.70 -8.45 -5.75
N GLN A 117 3.69 -9.63 -6.38
CA GLN A 117 3.95 -10.90 -5.70
C GLN A 117 5.32 -10.93 -5.03
N GLN A 118 6.35 -10.38 -5.68
CA GLN A 118 7.68 -10.24 -5.07
C GLN A 118 7.66 -9.30 -3.86
N TYR A 119 6.96 -8.16 -3.93
CA TYR A 119 6.86 -7.25 -2.78
C TYR A 119 6.20 -7.92 -1.57
N TRP A 120 5.09 -8.62 -1.79
CA TRP A 120 4.38 -9.32 -0.72
C TRP A 120 5.19 -10.49 -0.16
N GLN A 121 5.91 -11.22 -1.02
CA GLN A 121 6.82 -12.28 -0.60
C GLN A 121 7.89 -11.74 0.36
N GLN A 122 8.48 -10.58 0.08
CA GLN A 122 9.48 -9.97 0.97
C GLN A 122 8.90 -9.64 2.36
N ILE A 123 7.65 -9.18 2.42
CA ILE A 123 6.94 -8.91 3.67
C ILE A 123 6.73 -10.21 4.45
N TRP A 124 6.25 -11.27 3.79
CA TRP A 124 6.07 -12.58 4.44
C TRP A 124 7.38 -13.18 4.94
N GLU A 125 8.45 -13.10 4.16
CA GLU A 125 9.79 -13.56 4.57
C GLU A 125 10.27 -12.81 5.82
N GLU A 126 10.00 -11.52 5.91
CA GLU A 126 10.38 -10.71 7.06
C GLU A 126 9.52 -11.04 8.29
N HIS A 127 8.20 -11.20 8.12
CA HIS A 127 7.32 -11.66 9.19
C HIS A 127 7.70 -13.05 9.71
N PHE A 128 8.13 -13.94 8.82
CA PHE A 128 8.64 -15.25 9.18
C PHE A 128 9.91 -15.17 10.03
N LYS A 129 10.89 -14.35 9.64
CA LYS A 129 12.12 -14.12 10.44
C LYS A 129 11.82 -13.53 11.81
N GLN A 130 10.82 -12.65 11.88
CA GLN A 130 10.33 -12.05 13.12
C GLN A 130 9.49 -13.02 13.97
N LYS A 131 9.23 -14.25 13.49
CA LYS A 131 8.42 -15.27 14.15
C LYS A 131 7.01 -14.77 14.50
N ARG A 132 6.42 -13.94 13.62
CA ARG A 132 5.03 -13.49 13.79
C ARG A 132 4.08 -14.69 13.75
N GLN A 133 3.04 -14.65 14.58
CA GLN A 133 2.03 -15.72 14.62
C GLN A 133 1.18 -15.78 13.35
N PHE A 134 0.95 -14.63 12.71
CA PHE A 134 0.20 -14.52 11.47
C PHE A 134 0.70 -13.33 10.64
N THR A 135 0.38 -13.36 9.35
CA THR A 135 0.37 -12.20 8.49
C THR A 135 -1.04 -12.03 7.94
N SER A 136 -1.58 -10.83 7.96
CA SER A 136 -2.90 -10.53 7.40
C SER A 136 -2.76 -9.87 6.03
N LEU A 137 -3.65 -10.24 5.11
CA LEU A 137 -3.91 -9.49 3.88
C LEU A 137 -5.40 -9.38 3.60
N ASP A 138 -5.80 -8.38 2.83
CA ASP A 138 -7.06 -8.36 2.11
C ASP A 138 -6.85 -7.82 0.67
N PRO A 139 -7.74 -8.11 -0.29
CA PRO A 139 -7.53 -7.74 -1.70
C PRO A 139 -7.69 -6.25 -2.01
N GLU A 140 -8.45 -5.50 -1.20
CA GLU A 140 -8.73 -4.07 -1.38
C GLU A 140 -9.29 -3.61 -2.76
N TYR A 141 -9.88 -4.51 -3.53
CA TYR A 141 -10.63 -4.16 -4.74
C TYR A 141 -11.99 -3.56 -4.38
N GLY A 142 -12.22 -2.31 -4.80
CA GLY A 142 -13.42 -1.54 -4.45
C GLY A 142 -14.41 -1.37 -5.62
N PRO A 143 -15.70 -1.11 -5.34
CA PRO A 143 -16.67 -0.73 -6.36
C PRO A 143 -16.37 0.68 -6.91
N VAL A 144 -17.17 1.17 -7.85
CA VAL A 144 -17.11 2.58 -8.33
C VAL A 144 -17.15 3.52 -7.12
N PRO A 145 -16.28 4.55 -7.04
CA PRO A 145 -15.39 5.06 -8.09
C PRO A 145 -13.96 4.48 -8.09
N TYR A 146 -13.69 3.41 -7.33
CA TYR A 146 -12.33 2.84 -7.20
C TYR A 146 -11.95 1.93 -8.37
N THR A 147 -12.94 1.29 -8.99
CA THR A 147 -12.76 0.51 -10.22
C THR A 147 -12.93 1.38 -11.47
N GLN A 148 -12.23 1.01 -12.54
CA GLN A 148 -12.35 1.70 -13.83
C GLN A 148 -13.73 1.44 -14.46
N THR A 149 -14.30 2.45 -15.11
CA THR A 149 -15.65 2.39 -15.72
C THR A 149 -15.61 2.67 -17.21
N ASP A 150 -16.49 2.06 -17.98
CA ASP A 150 -16.60 2.30 -19.43
C ASP A 150 -17.57 3.48 -19.73
N PRO A 151 -17.08 4.62 -20.24
CA PRO A 151 -17.94 5.77 -20.56
C PRO A 151 -18.95 5.47 -21.69
N ASN A 152 -18.70 4.46 -22.53
CA ASN A 152 -19.62 4.05 -23.59
C ASN A 152 -20.74 3.11 -23.09
N ARG A 153 -20.61 2.61 -21.86
CA ARG A 153 -21.59 1.73 -21.20
C ARG A 153 -22.17 2.38 -19.94
N ASN A 154 -22.55 3.66 -20.03
CA ASN A 154 -23.14 4.40 -18.91
C ASN A 154 -22.30 4.32 -17.61
N TYR A 155 -20.97 4.32 -17.74
CA TYR A 155 -20.03 4.20 -16.63
C TYR A 155 -20.19 2.92 -15.79
N GLU A 156 -20.62 1.82 -16.41
CA GLU A 156 -20.56 0.50 -15.80
C GLU A 156 -19.11 0.11 -15.46
N PRO A 157 -18.86 -0.62 -14.35
CA PRO A 157 -17.53 -1.17 -14.05
C PRO A 157 -17.00 -2.02 -15.20
N ILE A 158 -15.73 -1.79 -15.59
CA ILE A 158 -15.04 -2.62 -16.57
C ILE A 158 -14.77 -4.02 -15.99
N THR A 159 -14.61 -4.11 -14.67
CA THR A 159 -14.18 -5.31 -13.95
C THR A 159 -15.06 -5.57 -12.75
N ASP A 160 -15.40 -6.85 -12.53
CA ASP A 160 -16.06 -7.30 -11.30
C ASP A 160 -15.03 -7.40 -10.17
N ALA A 161 -15.21 -6.60 -9.12
CA ALA A 161 -14.32 -6.58 -7.96
C ALA A 161 -14.27 -7.92 -7.22
N TRP A 162 -15.32 -8.74 -7.28
CA TRP A 162 -15.34 -10.08 -6.67
C TRP A 162 -14.48 -11.07 -7.44
N ILE A 163 -14.40 -10.94 -8.76
CA ILE A 163 -13.51 -11.77 -9.56
C ILE A 163 -12.06 -11.40 -9.27
N MET A 164 -11.76 -10.11 -9.10
CA MET A 164 -10.40 -9.65 -8.79
C MET A 164 -9.93 -9.99 -7.38
N ALA A 165 -10.87 -10.15 -6.45
CA ALA A 165 -10.58 -10.45 -5.05
C ALA A 165 -10.34 -11.94 -4.77
N ASN A 166 -10.55 -12.83 -5.74
CA ASN A 166 -10.41 -14.30 -5.62
C ASN A 166 -9.23 -14.83 -6.43
#